data_AF-A0A6G4RFV7-F1
#
_entry.id   AF-A0A6G4RFV7-F1
#
_cell.length_a   1.000
_cell.length_b   1.000
_cell.length_c   1.000
_cell.angle_alpha   90.00
_cell.angle_beta   90.00
_cell.angle_gamma   90.00
#
_symmetry.space_group_name_H-M   'P 1'
#
loop_
_entity.id
_entity.type
_entity.pdbx_description
1 polymer ?
#
loop_
_entity_poly.entity_id
_entity_poly.type
_entity_poly.pdbx_seq_one_letter_code
_entity_poly.pdbx_strand_id
1 'polypeptide(L)'
;MVREIRFELDDDQFEKMKEIKEEQGRTWAGLFVSGVRELEGSGSSGERLDGLKHDWNKDKRVFPEPGNDRVGSFKAGWTKAENGEEFGPRALEGLSWHNLGWRFGMIFDDTPTDLKEEFYQWCVKQQRETQKEGEE
;
A
#
# COMPACT_ATOMS: atom_id res chain seq x y z
N MET A 1 11.00 20.19 8.12
CA MET A 1 12.01 19.79 9.12
C MET A 1 11.92 18.29 9.28
N VAL A 2 12.97 17.54 8.93
CA VAL A 2 13.03 16.10 9.16
C VAL A 2 13.24 15.89 10.66
N ARG A 3 12.30 15.24 11.34
CA ARG A 3 12.44 14.90 12.76
C ARG A 3 13.26 13.61 12.85
N GLU A 4 14.45 13.70 13.45
CA GLU A 4 15.30 12.55 13.73
C GLU A 4 14.94 11.99 15.11
N ILE A 5 14.74 10.67 15.21
CA ILE A 5 14.49 9.96 16.46
C ILE A 5 15.63 8.98 16.68
N ARG A 6 16.28 9.05 17.85
CA ARG A 6 17.38 8.16 18.25
C ARG A 6 16.97 7.36 19.48
N PHE A 7 17.29 6.07 19.48
CA PHE A 7 17.11 5.18 20.60
C PHE A 7 18.44 4.47 20.87
N GLU A 8 18.79 4.35 22.15
CA GLU A 8 19.90 3.51 22.61
C GLU A 8 19.31 2.19 23.09
N LEU A 9 19.89 1.09 22.62
CA LEU A 9 19.55 -0.27 23.01
C LEU A 9 20.79 -0.89 23.65
N ASP A 10 20.60 -1.68 24.69
CA ASP A 10 21.65 -2.57 25.18
C ASP A 10 21.87 -3.76 24.23
N ASP A 11 22.97 -4.49 24.42
CA ASP A 11 23.38 -5.58 23.52
C ASP A 11 22.32 -6.70 23.43
N ASP A 12 21.66 -7.02 24.54
CA ASP A 12 20.63 -8.07 24.60
C ASP A 12 19.35 -7.62 23.87
N GLN A 13 18.94 -6.37 24.05
CA GLN A 13 17.82 -5.76 23.33
C GLN A 13 18.11 -5.66 21.83
N PHE A 14 19.34 -5.30 21.46
CA PHE A 14 19.74 -5.18 20.07
C PHE A 14 19.64 -6.52 19.34
N GLU A 15 20.21 -7.61 19.88
CA GLU A 15 20.15 -8.91 19.21
C GLU A 15 18.72 -9.44 19.14
N LYS A 16 17.91 -9.27 20.19
CA LYS A 16 16.50 -9.65 20.15
C LYS A 16 15.72 -8.90 19.06
N MET A 17 15.92 -7.59 18.94
CA MET A 17 15.23 -6.81 17.90
C MET A 17 15.75 -7.13 16.50
N LYS A 18 17.02 -7.52 16.37
CA LYS A 18 17.62 -7.94 15.10
C LYS A 18 17.03 -9.26 14.60
N GLU A 19 16.85 -10.25 15.48
CA GLU A 19 16.17 -11.51 15.15
C GLU A 19 14.74 -11.24 14.64
N ILE A 20 13.97 -10.43 15.38
CA ILE A 20 12.60 -10.05 14.97
C ILE A 20 12.60 -9.33 13.62
N LYS A 21 13.54 -8.41 13.40
CA LYS A 21 13.70 -7.70 12.13
C LYS A 21 13.94 -8.67 10.97
N GLU A 22 14.82 -9.64 11.15
CA GLU A 22 15.18 -10.64 10.14
C GLU A 22 14.02 -11.61 9.86
N GLU A 23 13.36 -12.13 10.90
CA GLU A 23 12.19 -12.99 10.79
C GLU A 23 11.06 -12.31 10.02
N GLN A 24 10.84 -11.01 10.25
CA GLN A 24 9.80 -10.25 9.57
C GLN A 24 10.23 -9.65 8.22
N GLY A 25 11.49 -9.83 7.81
CA GLY A 25 12.03 -9.26 6.58
C GLY A 25 11.99 -7.73 6.52
N ARG A 26 12.09 -7.06 7.68
CA ARG A 26 11.95 -5.59 7.80
C ARG A 26 13.30 -4.87 7.84
N THR A 27 13.25 -3.55 7.62
CA THR A 27 14.34 -2.63 7.99
C THR A 27 14.20 -2.19 9.44
N TRP A 28 15.25 -1.60 10.02
CA TRP A 28 15.19 -1.05 11.40
C TRP A 28 14.10 0.01 11.55
N ALA A 29 14.02 0.95 10.60
CA ALA A 29 12.95 1.94 10.57
C ALA A 29 11.56 1.28 10.50
N GLY A 30 11.42 0.24 9.68
CA GLY A 30 10.18 -0.53 9.56
C GLY A 30 9.78 -1.27 10.84
N LEU A 31 10.76 -1.74 11.61
CA LEU A 31 10.52 -2.38 12.92
C LEU A 31 10.09 -1.35 13.97
N PHE A 32 10.77 -0.21 14.09
CA PHE A 32 10.41 0.83 15.06
C PHE A 32 9.04 1.45 14.79
N VAL A 33 8.72 1.69 13.51
CA VAL A 33 7.37 2.12 13.11
C VAL A 33 6.32 1.08 13.50
N SER A 34 6.63 -0.22 13.38
CA SER A 34 5.73 -1.30 13.82
C SER A 34 5.56 -1.31 15.34
N GLY A 35 6.64 -1.18 16.11
CA GLY A 35 6.59 -1.18 17.57
C GLY A 35 5.86 0.02 18.17
N VAL A 36 6.04 1.22 17.60
CA VAL A 36 5.27 2.42 18.00
C VAL A 36 3.77 2.21 17.77
N ARG A 37 3.40 1.58 16.65
CA ARG A 37 2.00 1.24 16.34
C ARG A 37 1.40 0.20 17.29
N GLU A 38 2.21 -0.72 17.81
CA GLU A 38 1.78 -1.70 18.82
C GLU A 38 1.61 -1.05 20.21
N LEU A 39 2.49 -0.11 20.56
CA LEU A 39 2.45 0.62 21.84
C LEU A 39 1.30 1.62 21.94
N GLU A 40 0.82 2.17 20.82
CA GLU A 40 -0.37 3.05 20.78
C GLU A 40 -1.69 2.31 21.07
N GLY A 41 -1.63 1.01 21.36
CA GLY A 41 -2.80 0.20 21.71
C GLY A 41 -3.52 -0.29 20.46
N SER A 42 -3.98 -1.53 20.54
CA SER A 42 -4.72 -2.29 19.52
C SER A 42 -5.96 -1.54 18.98
N GLY A 43 -5.72 -0.58 18.08
CA GLY A 43 -6.76 0.31 17.56
C GLY A 43 -6.83 0.46 16.04
N SER A 44 -5.74 0.34 15.25
CA SER A 44 -5.90 0.57 13.79
C SER A 44 -4.82 0.11 12.81
N SER A 45 -3.86 -0.77 13.14
CA SER A 45 -2.79 -1.11 12.16
C SER A 45 -2.83 -2.51 11.57
N GLY A 46 -3.44 -3.48 12.27
CA GLY A 46 -3.67 -4.82 11.71
C GLY A 46 -4.69 -4.79 10.56
N GLU A 47 -5.78 -4.06 10.74
CA GLU A 47 -6.84 -3.90 9.73
C GLU A 47 -6.43 -2.98 8.56
N ARG A 48 -5.50 -2.04 8.80
CA ARG A 48 -5.12 -1.02 7.80
C ARG A 48 -4.27 -1.56 6.65
N LEU A 49 -3.61 -2.71 6.83
CA LEU A 49 -2.82 -3.38 5.79
C LEU A 49 -3.51 -4.60 5.18
N ASP A 50 -4.62 -5.09 5.75
CA ASP A 50 -5.41 -6.19 5.16
C ASP A 50 -5.88 -5.85 3.75
N GLY A 51 -6.20 -4.57 3.52
CA GLY A 51 -6.57 -4.06 2.21
C GLY A 51 -5.43 -3.98 1.19
N LEU A 52 -4.16 -4.15 1.58
CA LEU A 52 -3.03 -4.14 0.63
C LEU A 52 -2.83 -5.49 -0.08
N LYS A 53 -3.25 -6.60 0.53
CA LYS A 53 -3.16 -7.92 -0.12
C LYS A 53 -4.25 -8.04 -1.20
N HIS A 54 -3.90 -8.58 -2.37
CA HIS A 54 -4.83 -8.84 -3.46
C HIS A 54 -4.67 -10.28 -3.95
N ASP A 55 -5.79 -10.97 -4.11
CA ASP A 55 -5.87 -12.21 -4.88
C ASP A 55 -5.97 -11.86 -6.37
N TRP A 56 -4.87 -12.01 -7.10
CA TRP A 56 -4.79 -11.70 -8.54
C TRP A 56 -5.83 -12.43 -9.40
N ASN A 57 -6.40 -13.54 -8.93
CA ASN A 57 -7.53 -14.22 -9.60
C ASN A 57 -8.85 -13.44 -9.51
N LYS A 58 -8.88 -12.37 -8.70
CA LYS A 58 -10.01 -11.45 -8.53
C LYS A 58 -9.69 -10.06 -9.06
N ASP A 59 -8.75 -9.94 -10.00
CA ASP A 59 -8.54 -8.70 -10.72
C ASP A 59 -9.78 -8.39 -11.57
N LYS A 60 -10.47 -7.30 -11.22
CA LYS A 60 -11.67 -6.81 -11.91
C LYS A 60 -11.42 -5.45 -12.55
N ARG A 61 -10.14 -5.04 -12.70
CA ARG A 61 -9.79 -3.79 -13.37
C ARG A 61 -10.25 -3.88 -14.81
N VAL A 62 -11.22 -3.03 -15.16
CA VAL A 62 -11.64 -2.89 -16.55
C VAL A 62 -10.48 -2.30 -17.34
N PHE A 63 -10.15 -2.91 -18.48
CA PHE A 63 -9.04 -2.49 -19.31
C PHE A 63 -9.20 -1.01 -19.72
N PRO A 64 -8.13 -0.20 -19.63
CA PRO A 64 -8.21 1.22 -19.94
C PRO A 64 -8.23 1.40 -21.46
N GLU A 65 -9.44 1.60 -21.99
CA GLU A 65 -9.69 1.99 -23.37
C GLU A 65 -9.64 3.53 -23.54
N PRO A 66 -9.31 4.03 -24.74
CA PRO A 66 -9.36 5.47 -25.03
C PRO A 66 -10.73 6.06 -24.67
N GLY A 67 -10.75 7.12 -23.84
CA GLY A 67 -11.98 7.80 -23.40
C GLY A 67 -12.59 7.31 -22.09
N ASN A 68 -11.97 6.34 -21.41
CA ASN A 68 -12.45 5.85 -20.12
C ASN A 68 -11.75 6.58 -18.94
N ASP A 69 -12.51 7.10 -17.97
CA ASP A 69 -11.98 7.87 -16.83
C ASP A 69 -11.39 6.98 -15.71
N ARG A 70 -10.53 6.03 -16.11
CA ARG A 70 -9.88 5.10 -15.19
C ARG A 70 -8.77 5.77 -14.38
N VAL A 71 -8.08 6.73 -14.99
CA VAL A 71 -7.11 7.58 -14.29
C VAL A 71 -7.79 8.42 -13.20
N GLY A 72 -8.97 9.01 -13.47
CA GLY A 72 -9.74 9.73 -12.46
C GLY A 72 -10.20 8.81 -11.33
N SER A 73 -10.68 7.60 -11.66
CA SER A 73 -11.05 6.59 -10.66
C SER A 73 -9.88 6.22 -9.73
N PHE A 74 -8.69 6.03 -10.30
CA PHE A 74 -7.46 5.74 -9.56
C PHE A 74 -7.05 6.91 -8.65
N LYS A 75 -6.96 8.13 -9.19
CA LYS A 75 -6.62 9.34 -8.42
C LYS A 75 -7.63 9.57 -7.29
N ALA A 76 -8.93 9.38 -7.55
CA ALA A 76 -9.96 9.52 -6.54
C ALA A 76 -9.80 8.51 -5.39
N GLY A 77 -9.41 7.28 -5.69
CA GLY A 77 -9.14 6.26 -4.67
C GLY A 77 -7.97 6.65 -3.78
N TRP A 78 -6.89 7.14 -4.40
CA TRP A 78 -5.70 7.62 -3.68
C TRP A 78 -6.04 8.78 -2.73
N THR A 79 -6.80 9.76 -3.21
CA THR A 79 -7.23 10.90 -2.38
C THR A 79 -8.10 10.48 -1.20
N LYS A 80 -8.91 9.42 -1.34
CA LYS A 80 -9.64 8.87 -0.19
C LYS A 80 -8.71 8.34 0.90
N ALA A 81 -7.64 7.65 0.53
CA ALA A 81 -6.64 7.19 1.49
C ALA A 81 -5.88 8.35 2.15
N GLU A 82 -5.50 9.38 1.39
CA GLU A 82 -4.89 10.62 1.92
C GLU A 82 -5.80 11.30 2.96
N ASN A 83 -7.11 11.31 2.71
CA ASN A 83 -8.11 11.85 3.65
C ASN A 83 -8.37 10.95 4.87
N GLY A 84 -7.70 9.79 4.95
CA GLY A 84 -7.91 8.83 6.03
C GLY A 84 -9.21 8.03 5.93
N GLU A 85 -9.85 7.99 4.76
CA GLU A 85 -11.02 7.13 4.56
C GLU A 85 -10.61 5.66 4.50
N GLU A 86 -11.34 4.80 5.20
CA GLU A 86 -11.10 3.37 5.21
C GLU A 86 -12.03 2.63 4.23
N PHE A 87 -11.47 1.73 3.45
CA PHE A 87 -12.25 0.85 2.58
C PHE A 87 -12.62 -0.42 3.35
N GLY A 88 -13.92 -0.66 3.52
CA GLY A 88 -14.41 -1.89 4.13
C GLY A 88 -14.14 -3.14 3.26
N PRO A 89 -14.26 -4.35 3.83
CA PRO A 89 -13.93 -5.62 3.15
C PRO A 89 -14.59 -5.80 1.78
N ARG A 90 -15.85 -5.33 1.65
CA ARG A 90 -16.60 -5.38 0.38
C ARG A 90 -15.97 -4.55 -0.74
N ALA A 91 -15.39 -3.39 -0.41
CA ALA A 91 -14.70 -2.55 -1.38
C ALA A 91 -13.33 -3.13 -1.82
N LEU A 92 -12.80 -4.06 -1.02
CA LEU A 92 -11.49 -4.69 -1.20
C LEU A 92 -11.56 -6.11 -1.80
N GLU A 93 -12.76 -6.68 -1.95
CA GLU A 93 -12.99 -8.07 -2.38
C GLU A 93 -12.47 -8.41 -3.80
N GLY A 94 -12.25 -7.41 -4.65
CA GLY A 94 -11.59 -7.55 -5.95
C GLY A 94 -10.69 -6.34 -6.23
N LEU A 95 -9.90 -6.36 -7.30
CA LEU A 95 -9.08 -5.20 -7.68
C LEU A 95 -9.82 -4.34 -8.69
N SER A 96 -10.05 -3.08 -8.35
CA SER A 96 -10.57 -2.05 -9.24
C SER A 96 -9.57 -0.92 -9.32
N TRP A 97 -9.66 -0.06 -10.34
CA TRP A 97 -8.80 1.13 -10.41
C TRP A 97 -8.93 2.01 -9.18
N HIS A 98 -10.14 2.11 -8.63
CA HIS A 98 -10.41 2.92 -7.44
C HIS A 98 -9.74 2.35 -6.19
N ASN A 99 -9.93 1.07 -5.87
CA ASN A 99 -9.28 0.50 -4.68
C ASN A 99 -7.77 0.28 -4.86
N LEU A 100 -7.27 0.12 -6.09
CA LEU A 100 -5.84 0.13 -6.36
C LEU A 100 -5.25 1.49 -5.99
N GLY A 101 -5.87 2.58 -6.48
CA GLY A 101 -5.47 3.94 -6.09
C GLY A 101 -5.49 4.15 -4.58
N TRP A 102 -6.55 3.67 -3.91
CA TRP A 102 -6.63 3.72 -2.45
C TRP A 102 -5.47 2.99 -1.77
N ARG A 103 -5.13 1.76 -2.20
CA ARG A 103 -3.98 0.99 -1.67
C ARG A 103 -2.66 1.76 -1.83
N PHE A 104 -2.45 2.41 -2.97
CA PHE A 104 -1.26 3.22 -3.19
C PHE A 104 -1.24 4.45 -2.26
N GLY A 105 -2.35 5.15 -2.07
CA GLY A 105 -2.43 6.27 -1.14
C GLY A 105 -2.15 5.87 0.32
N MET A 106 -2.49 4.64 0.71
CA MET A 106 -2.13 4.10 2.02
C MET A 106 -0.63 3.87 2.21
N ILE A 107 0.13 3.72 1.12
CA ILE A 107 1.57 3.46 1.14
C ILE A 107 2.37 4.76 1.01
N PHE A 108 1.95 5.62 0.09
CA PHE A 108 2.74 6.77 -0.36
C PHE A 108 2.25 8.11 0.18
N ASP A 109 1.08 8.17 0.81
CA ASP A 109 0.49 9.39 1.37
C ASP A 109 0.37 10.50 0.29
N ASP A 110 0.39 11.77 0.71
CA ASP A 110 0.33 12.96 -0.14
C ASP A 110 1.35 12.92 -1.29
N THR A 111 0.85 12.56 -2.47
CA THR A 111 1.66 12.40 -3.68
C THR A 111 1.19 13.36 -4.78
N PRO A 112 2.12 14.07 -5.46
CA PRO A 112 1.81 14.90 -6.63
C PRO A 112 0.98 14.19 -7.70
N THR A 113 0.10 14.94 -8.38
CA THR A 113 -0.89 14.39 -9.32
C THR A 113 -0.28 13.74 -10.55
N ASP A 114 0.85 14.28 -11.02
CA ASP A 114 1.68 13.73 -12.09
C ASP A 114 2.30 12.38 -11.69
N LEU A 115 2.87 12.27 -10.50
CA LEU A 115 3.40 10.99 -10.00
C LEU A 115 2.31 9.93 -9.82
N LYS A 116 1.12 10.32 -9.33
CA LYS A 116 -0.06 9.44 -9.30
C LYS A 116 -0.42 8.91 -10.69
N GLU A 117 -0.28 9.73 -11.72
CA GLU A 117 -0.54 9.35 -13.10
C GLU A 117 0.54 8.40 -13.65
N GLU A 118 1.81 8.62 -13.33
CA GLU A 118 2.90 7.70 -13.68
C GLU A 118 2.69 6.31 -13.06
N PHE A 119 2.31 6.24 -11.78
CA PHE A 119 1.94 4.98 -11.13
C PHE A 119 0.77 4.29 -11.83
N TYR A 120 -0.27 5.05 -12.19
CA TYR A 120 -1.38 4.53 -12.96
C TYR A 120 -0.91 3.92 -14.29
N GLN A 121 -0.07 4.62 -15.07
CA GLN A 121 0.45 4.12 -16.34
C GLN A 121 1.28 2.86 -16.17
N TRP A 122 2.10 2.78 -15.12
CA TRP A 122 2.82 1.56 -14.77
C TRP A 122 1.87 0.40 -14.48
N CYS A 123 0.79 0.62 -13.71
CA CYS A 123 -0.22 -0.41 -13.43
C CYS A 123 -0.98 -0.86 -14.69
N VAL A 124 -1.21 0.05 -15.64
CA VAL A 124 -1.79 -0.30 -16.96
C VAL A 124 -0.84 -1.20 -17.74
N LYS A 125 0.45 -0.87 -17.77
CA LYS A 125 1.46 -1.71 -18.42
C LYS A 125 1.53 -3.10 -17.79
N GLN A 126 1.55 -3.17 -16.46
CA GLN A 126 1.54 -4.43 -15.72
C GLN A 126 0.29 -5.26 -16.06
N GLN A 127 -0.90 -4.65 -16.08
CA GLN A 127 -2.14 -5.36 -16.45
C GLN A 127 -2.04 -5.97 -17.85
N ARG A 128 -1.47 -5.22 -18.81
CA ARG A 128 -1.28 -5.68 -20.19
C ARG A 128 -0.29 -6.84 -20.31
N GLU A 129 0.79 -6.82 -19.54
CA GLU A 129 1.80 -7.88 -19.57
C GLU A 129 1.27 -9.17 -18.94
N THR A 130 0.61 -9.09 -17.79
CA THR A 130 0.01 -10.27 -17.13
C THR A 130 -1.08 -10.93 -17.97
N GLN A 131 -1.80 -10.17 -18.80
CA GLN A 131 -2.81 -10.76 -19.69
C GLN A 131 -2.18 -11.59 -20.81
N LYS A 132 -1.04 -11.14 -21.38
CA LYS A 132 -0.32 -11.86 -22.43
C LYS A 132 0.24 -13.19 -21.93
N GLU A 133 0.78 -13.20 -20.71
CA GLU A 133 1.30 -14.43 -20.07
C GLU A 133 0.20 -15.46 -19.76
N GLY A 134 -1.06 -15.04 -19.65
CA GLY A 134 -2.19 -15.95 -19.46
C GLY A 134 -2.79 -16.50 -20.77
N GLU A 135 -2.36 -15.99 -21.92
CA GLU A 135 -2.80 -16.43 -23.26
C GLU A 135 -1.78 -17.38 -23.94
N GLU A 136 -0.56 -17.50 -23.39
CA GLU A 136 0.48 -18.47 -23.79
C GLU A 136 0.40 -19.80 -23.01
#